data_AF-A0AAX2ED76-F1
#
_entry.id   AF-A0AAX2ED76-F1
#
_cell.length_a   1.000
_cell.length_b   1.000
_cell.length_c   1.000
_cell.angle_alpha   90.00
_cell.angle_beta   90.00
_cell.angle_gamma   90.00
#
_symmetry.space_group_name_H-M   'P 1'
#
loop_
_entity.id
_entity.type
_entity.pdbx_description
1 polymer ?
#
loop_
_entity_poly.entity_id
_entity_poly.type
_entity_poly.pdbx_seq_one_letter_code
_entity_poly.pdbx_strand_id
1 'polypeptide(L)'
;MEEILQLIGGTTIAIALITFLGKQGIQAYINLLTQKSLSNYKNELNKMARETEHDLQRKIHDFGLYSSKRHEKYSEIYRLLQVAHSSVVKATDVVNINDYLKERDQNVLSLVSYMLKYDMAEGDIDKLAELDLDFRTKKTTAYSLVLKKYRDIAINSLRDAENYITQNELYFSSEVADLSRKFFSITNSIFREEDFDETYVDIVHQNLRRQMKREMAIGYYQET
;
A
#
# COMPACT_ATOMS: atom_id res chain seq x y z
N MET A 1 97.11 -35.28 17.06
CA MET A 1 96.56 -33.91 16.92
C MET A 1 95.71 -33.80 15.66
N GLU A 2 96.20 -34.25 14.50
CA GLU A 2 95.47 -34.23 13.23
C GLU A 2 94.14 -35.02 13.24
N GLU A 3 94.15 -36.25 13.79
CA GLU A 3 92.93 -37.07 13.92
C GLU A 3 91.85 -36.43 14.80
N ILE A 4 92.25 -35.75 15.89
CA ILE A 4 91.32 -35.05 16.79
C ILE A 4 90.66 -33.87 16.08
N LEU A 5 91.43 -33.13 15.27
CA LEU A 5 90.94 -32.01 14.46
C LEU A 5 89.97 -32.46 13.36
N GLN A 6 90.24 -33.58 12.69
CA GLN A 6 89.34 -34.15 11.70
C GLN A 6 88.03 -34.65 12.32
N LEU A 7 88.09 -35.27 13.50
CA LEU A 7 86.91 -35.72 14.24
C LEU A 7 86.02 -34.54 14.69
N ILE A 8 86.63 -33.46 15.20
CA ILE A 8 85.91 -32.24 15.60
C ILE A 8 85.33 -31.53 14.37
N GLY A 9 86.08 -31.45 13.27
CA GLY A 9 85.60 -30.88 12.01
C GLY A 9 84.41 -31.64 11.43
N GLY A 10 84.49 -32.98 11.37
CA GLY A 10 83.41 -33.83 10.85
C GLY A 10 82.13 -33.77 11.68
N THR A 11 82.25 -33.77 13.01
CA THR A 11 81.08 -33.66 13.92
C THR A 11 80.38 -32.29 13.80
N THR A 12 81.15 -31.21 13.66
CA THR A 12 80.59 -29.86 13.48
C THR A 12 79.81 -29.74 12.17
N ILE A 13 80.34 -30.30 11.08
CA ILE A 13 79.66 -30.34 9.78
C ILE A 13 78.38 -31.16 9.85
N ALA A 14 78.41 -32.33 10.51
CA ALA A 14 77.23 -33.17 10.67
C ALA A 14 76.12 -32.46 11.47
N ILE A 15 76.47 -31.77 12.57
CA ILE A 15 75.53 -30.96 13.35
C ILE A 15 74.95 -29.82 12.51
N ALA A 16 75.79 -29.13 11.73
CA ALA A 16 75.34 -28.06 10.83
C ALA A 16 74.36 -28.58 9.76
N LEU A 17 74.63 -29.75 9.19
CA LEU A 17 73.74 -30.39 8.21
C LEU A 17 72.41 -30.81 8.83
N ILE A 18 72.43 -31.46 9.99
CA ILE A 18 71.23 -31.87 10.71
C ILE A 18 70.39 -30.65 11.09
N THR A 19 71.00 -29.59 11.60
CA THR A 19 70.29 -28.36 11.97
C THR A 19 69.74 -27.63 10.75
N PHE A 20 70.47 -27.59 9.63
CA PHE A 20 69.99 -27.01 8.38
C PHE A 20 68.78 -27.78 7.82
N LEU A 21 68.88 -29.10 7.70
CA LEU A 21 67.79 -29.96 7.21
C LEU A 21 66.59 -29.93 8.15
N GLY A 22 66.82 -29.96 9.47
CA GLY A 22 65.78 -29.84 10.48
C GLY A 22 65.04 -28.49 10.38
N LYS A 23 65.78 -27.39 10.27
CA LYS A 23 65.21 -26.05 10.08
C LYS A 23 64.39 -25.96 8.79
N GLN A 24 64.91 -26.51 7.69
CA GLN A 24 64.21 -26.51 6.40
C GLN A 24 62.93 -27.34 6.46
N GLY A 25 62.95 -28.51 7.10
CA GLY A 25 61.77 -29.35 7.31
C GLY A 25 60.71 -28.68 8.18
N ILE A 26 61.10 -28.06 9.30
CA ILE A 26 60.19 -27.29 10.16
C ILE A 26 59.58 -26.12 9.39
N GLN A 27 60.39 -25.37 8.63
CA GLN A 27 59.92 -24.24 7.84
C GLN A 27 58.95 -24.68 6.73
N ALA A 28 59.24 -25.77 6.03
CA ALA A 28 58.35 -26.34 5.03
C ALA A 28 57.01 -26.78 5.65
N TYR A 29 57.05 -27.42 6.82
CA TYR A 29 55.84 -27.83 7.54
C TYR A 29 54.99 -26.64 7.99
N ILE A 30 55.62 -25.61 8.58
CA ILE A 30 54.94 -24.37 8.97
C ILE A 30 54.31 -23.71 7.74
N ASN A 31 55.07 -23.56 6.65
CA ASN A 31 54.57 -22.96 5.42
C ASN A 31 53.35 -23.71 4.87
N LEU A 32 53.38 -25.04 4.86
CA LEU A 32 52.28 -25.87 4.40
C LEU A 32 51.03 -25.70 5.28
N LEU A 33 51.19 -25.69 6.61
CA LEU A 33 50.09 -25.44 7.54
C LEU A 33 49.49 -24.04 7.37
N THR A 34 50.32 -23.01 7.30
CA THR A 34 49.88 -21.62 7.11
C THR A 34 49.22 -21.42 5.75
N GLN A 35 49.74 -22.03 4.69
CA GLN A 35 49.13 -21.96 3.36
C GLN A 35 47.76 -22.65 3.35
N LYS A 36 47.64 -23.81 4.02
CA LYS A 36 46.37 -24.53 4.14
C LYS A 36 45.35 -23.73 4.96
N SER A 37 45.74 -23.17 6.10
CA SER A 37 44.84 -22.34 6.92
C SER A 37 44.40 -21.10 6.16
N LEU A 38 45.33 -20.39 5.51
CA LEU A 38 45.02 -19.22 4.67
C LEU A 38 44.06 -19.56 3.53
N SER A 39 44.28 -20.70 2.86
CA SER A 39 43.38 -21.18 1.80
C SER A 39 41.98 -21.49 2.34
N ASN A 40 41.88 -22.11 3.52
CA ASN A 40 40.60 -22.40 4.16
C ASN A 40 39.88 -21.10 4.55
N TYR A 41 40.56 -20.16 5.20
CA TYR A 41 39.98 -18.85 5.52
C TYR A 41 39.50 -18.09 4.29
N LYS A 42 40.28 -18.10 3.20
CA LYS A 42 39.87 -17.49 1.93
C LYS A 42 38.61 -18.16 1.36
N ASN A 43 38.53 -19.48 1.43
CA ASN A 43 37.36 -20.23 0.97
C ASN A 43 36.12 -19.94 1.83
N GLU A 44 36.26 -19.88 3.16
CA GLU A 44 35.19 -19.52 4.08
C GLU A 44 34.71 -18.08 3.86
N LEU A 45 35.62 -17.13 3.72
CA LEU A 45 35.29 -15.73 3.44
C LEU A 45 34.58 -15.59 2.10
N ASN A 46 35.04 -16.27 1.06
CA ASN A 46 34.37 -16.30 -0.23
C ASN A 46 32.96 -16.92 -0.15
N LYS A 47 32.78 -17.95 0.68
CA LYS A 47 31.46 -18.57 0.91
C LYS A 47 30.52 -17.57 1.59
N MET A 48 30.96 -16.94 2.68
CA MET A 48 30.17 -15.92 3.39
C MET A 48 29.83 -14.72 2.49
N ALA A 49 30.77 -14.29 1.65
CA ALA A 49 30.55 -13.21 0.70
C ALA A 49 29.44 -13.57 -0.31
N ARG A 50 29.48 -14.77 -0.89
CA ARG A 50 28.44 -15.25 -1.82
C ARG A 50 27.07 -15.42 -1.15
N GLU A 51 27.04 -15.93 0.07
CA GLU A 51 25.80 -16.05 0.84
C GLU A 51 25.18 -14.67 1.12
N THR A 52 26.01 -13.70 1.50
CA THR A 52 25.60 -12.31 1.73
C THR A 52 25.10 -11.65 0.44
N GLU A 53 25.81 -11.83 -0.66
CA GLU A 53 25.42 -11.32 -1.98
C GLU A 53 24.06 -11.88 -2.42
N HIS A 54 23.86 -13.19 -2.27
CA HIS A 54 22.60 -13.85 -2.60
C HIS A 54 21.45 -13.37 -1.71
N ASP A 55 21.67 -13.20 -0.41
CA ASP A 55 20.65 -12.65 0.50
C ASP A 55 20.28 -11.20 0.13
N LEU A 56 21.26 -10.38 -0.22
CA LEU A 56 21.03 -9.01 -0.67
C LEU A 56 20.23 -8.98 -1.98
N GLN A 57 20.58 -9.81 -2.96
CA GLN A 57 19.84 -9.92 -4.22
C GLN A 57 18.38 -10.32 -4.00
N ARG A 58 18.14 -11.31 -3.13
CA ARG A 58 16.79 -11.71 -2.72
C ARG A 58 16.02 -10.56 -2.08
N LYS A 59 16.62 -9.85 -1.12
CA LYS A 59 15.99 -8.69 -0.46
C LYS A 59 15.65 -7.57 -1.44
N ILE A 60 16.54 -7.27 -2.39
CA ILE A 60 16.30 -6.27 -3.44
C ILE A 60 15.12 -6.71 -4.32
N HIS A 61 15.08 -7.97 -4.73
CA HIS A 61 13.99 -8.52 -5.51
C HIS A 61 12.65 -8.45 -4.76
N ASP A 62 12.62 -8.90 -3.50
CA ASP A 62 11.42 -8.88 -2.66
C ASP A 62 10.93 -7.46 -2.39
N PHE A 63 11.86 -6.51 -2.16
CA PHE A 63 11.54 -5.10 -2.05
C PHE A 63 10.95 -4.54 -3.34
N GLY A 64 11.49 -4.94 -4.50
CA GLY A 64 10.94 -4.56 -5.81
C GLY A 64 9.51 -5.06 -5.99
N LEU A 65 9.24 -6.33 -5.67
CA LEU A 65 7.88 -6.90 -5.71
C LEU A 65 6.93 -6.17 -4.76
N TYR A 66 7.35 -5.92 -3.52
CA TYR A 66 6.57 -5.18 -2.54
C TYR A 66 6.25 -3.76 -3.02
N SER A 67 7.26 -3.02 -3.50
CA SER A 67 7.09 -1.65 -4.01
C SER A 67 6.13 -1.62 -5.19
N SER A 68 6.28 -2.53 -6.16
CA SER A 68 5.36 -2.63 -7.29
C SER A 68 3.92 -2.90 -6.84
N LYS A 69 3.72 -3.83 -5.90
CA LYS A 69 2.38 -4.12 -5.36
C LYS A 69 1.82 -2.95 -4.58
N ARG A 70 2.64 -2.27 -3.78
CA ARG A 70 2.26 -1.07 -3.06
C ARG A 70 1.72 0.00 -4.01
N HIS A 71 2.42 0.34 -5.10
CA HIS A 71 1.93 1.32 -6.08
C HIS A 71 0.58 0.92 -6.71
N GLU A 72 0.43 -0.36 -7.07
CA GLU A 72 -0.85 -0.91 -7.56
C GLU A 72 -1.97 -0.71 -6.53
N LYS A 73 -1.72 -1.06 -5.26
CA LYS A 73 -2.71 -0.93 -4.20
C LYS A 73 -3.09 0.51 -3.91
N TYR A 74 -2.12 1.44 -3.89
CA TYR A 74 -2.36 2.87 -3.70
C TYR A 74 -3.21 3.49 -4.82
N SER A 75 -2.92 3.16 -6.08
CA SER A 75 -3.70 3.67 -7.21
C SER A 75 -5.15 3.20 -7.13
N GLU A 76 -5.37 1.93 -6.78
CA GLU A 76 -6.70 1.35 -6.73
C GLU A 76 -7.51 1.89 -5.54
N ILE A 77 -6.92 2.03 -4.35
CA ILE A 77 -7.65 2.64 -3.23
C ILE A 77 -7.99 4.10 -3.51
N TYR A 78 -7.10 4.86 -4.16
CA TYR A 78 -7.40 6.23 -4.53
C TYR A 78 -8.60 6.30 -5.47
N ARG A 79 -8.68 5.40 -6.46
CA ARG A 79 -9.83 5.27 -7.35
C ARG A 79 -11.11 4.98 -6.56
N LEU A 80 -11.09 4.02 -5.63
CA LEU A 80 -12.24 3.65 -4.81
C LEU A 80 -12.70 4.81 -3.90
N LEU A 81 -11.77 5.51 -3.26
CA LEU A 81 -12.08 6.69 -2.45
C LEU A 81 -12.68 7.83 -3.27
N GLN A 82 -12.20 8.06 -4.49
CA GLN A 82 -12.77 9.05 -5.40
C GLN A 82 -14.20 8.69 -5.82
N VAL A 83 -14.47 7.40 -6.07
CA VAL A 83 -15.83 6.91 -6.37
C VAL A 83 -16.74 7.08 -5.15
N ALA A 84 -16.25 6.74 -3.96
CA ALA A 84 -16.98 6.90 -2.72
C ALA A 84 -17.31 8.38 -2.44
N HIS A 85 -16.31 9.25 -2.53
CA HIS A 85 -16.45 10.70 -2.42
C HIS A 85 -17.52 11.23 -3.39
N SER A 86 -17.40 10.91 -4.68
CA SER A 86 -18.34 11.38 -5.70
C SER A 86 -19.76 10.85 -5.47
N SER A 87 -19.90 9.65 -4.90
CA SER A 87 -21.21 9.05 -4.60
C SER A 87 -21.87 9.73 -3.41
N VAL A 88 -21.09 10.15 -2.42
CA VAL A 88 -21.54 10.93 -1.26
C VAL A 88 -22.02 12.31 -1.70
N VAL A 89 -21.20 13.02 -2.49
CA VAL A 89 -21.56 14.32 -3.09
C VAL A 89 -22.87 14.20 -3.86
N LYS A 90 -23.02 13.17 -4.71
CA LYS A 90 -24.29 12.96 -5.43
C LYS A 90 -25.48 12.70 -4.52
N ALA A 91 -25.27 12.03 -3.38
CA ALA A 91 -26.33 11.77 -2.42
C ALA A 91 -26.72 13.02 -1.62
N THR A 92 -25.77 13.94 -1.37
CA THR A 92 -26.04 15.24 -0.74
C THR A 92 -26.65 16.24 -1.74
N ASP A 93 -26.23 16.19 -3.01
CA ASP A 93 -26.74 16.99 -4.13
C ASP A 93 -28.16 16.62 -4.59
N VAL A 94 -28.78 15.58 -4.01
CA VAL A 94 -30.19 15.27 -4.30
C VAL A 94 -31.06 16.45 -3.83
N VAL A 95 -31.31 17.37 -4.76
CA VAL A 95 -32.03 18.61 -4.52
C VAL A 95 -33.41 18.32 -3.93
N ASN A 96 -33.81 19.14 -2.95
CA ASN A 96 -35.14 19.11 -2.38
C ASN A 96 -36.18 19.12 -3.51
N ILE A 97 -37.05 18.11 -3.54
CA ILE A 97 -38.09 17.99 -4.55
C ILE A 97 -39.00 19.24 -4.61
N ASN A 98 -39.07 20.03 -3.54
CA ASN A 98 -39.75 21.32 -3.55
C ASN A 98 -39.09 22.31 -4.52
N ASP A 99 -37.77 22.37 -4.58
CA ASP A 99 -37.08 23.31 -5.47
C ASP A 99 -37.18 22.85 -6.93
N TYR A 100 -37.06 21.53 -7.18
CA TYR A 100 -37.28 20.97 -8.52
C TYR A 100 -38.70 21.20 -9.06
N LEU A 101 -39.73 21.05 -8.21
CA LEU A 101 -41.12 21.20 -8.60
C LEU A 101 -41.64 22.64 -8.50
N LYS A 102 -40.90 23.60 -7.92
CA LYS A 102 -41.29 25.02 -7.99
C LYS A 102 -41.21 25.54 -9.43
N GLU A 103 -40.35 24.95 -10.25
CA GLU A 103 -40.13 25.33 -11.66
C GLU A 103 -41.07 24.61 -12.64
N ARG A 104 -41.86 23.63 -12.18
CA ARG A 104 -42.74 22.80 -13.03
C ARG A 104 -44.15 22.68 -12.45
N ASP A 105 -45.12 22.30 -13.28
CA ASP A 105 -46.49 22.05 -12.83
C ASP A 105 -46.54 20.99 -11.72
N GLN A 106 -47.38 21.22 -10.70
CA GLN A 106 -47.58 20.31 -9.57
C GLN A 106 -48.50 19.13 -9.94
N ASN A 107 -48.08 18.30 -10.90
CA ASN A 107 -48.82 17.14 -11.37
C ASN A 107 -47.96 15.87 -11.38
N VAL A 108 -48.58 14.70 -11.60
CA VAL A 108 -47.87 13.40 -11.58
C VAL A 108 -46.77 13.33 -12.63
N LEU A 109 -46.92 13.98 -13.79
CA LEU A 109 -45.91 13.99 -14.86
C LEU A 109 -44.60 14.67 -14.41
N SER A 110 -44.66 15.67 -13.53
CA SER A 110 -43.46 16.30 -12.99
C SER A 110 -42.73 15.43 -11.97
N LEU A 111 -43.45 14.56 -11.23
CA LEU A 111 -42.84 13.52 -10.38
C LEU A 111 -42.14 12.44 -11.22
N VAL A 112 -42.76 12.00 -12.31
CA VAL A 112 -42.14 11.05 -13.26
C VAL A 112 -40.87 11.66 -13.86
N SER A 113 -40.94 12.92 -14.31
CA SER A 113 -39.78 13.65 -14.85
C SER A 113 -38.65 13.79 -13.83
N TYR A 114 -38.98 14.06 -12.55
CA TYR A 114 -38.03 14.09 -11.46
C TYR A 114 -37.33 12.74 -11.29
N MET A 115 -38.10 11.66 -11.18
CA MET A 115 -37.54 10.32 -10.98
C MET A 115 -36.67 9.87 -12.16
N LEU A 116 -37.07 10.17 -13.40
CA LEU A 116 -36.27 9.89 -14.60
C LEU A 116 -34.96 10.68 -14.64
N LYS A 117 -34.96 11.96 -14.22
CA LYS A 117 -33.72 12.77 -14.11
C LYS A 117 -32.67 12.10 -13.22
N TYR A 118 -33.13 11.34 -12.24
CA TYR A 118 -32.29 10.63 -11.26
C TYR A 118 -32.15 9.13 -11.57
N ASP A 119 -32.36 8.75 -12.84
CA ASP A 119 -32.21 7.39 -13.38
C ASP A 119 -33.00 6.31 -12.61
N MET A 120 -34.17 6.65 -12.06
CA MET A 120 -35.02 5.65 -11.39
C MET A 120 -35.54 4.63 -12.39
N ALA A 121 -35.64 3.37 -11.97
CA ALA A 121 -36.18 2.30 -12.81
C ALA A 121 -37.68 2.54 -13.10
N GLU A 122 -38.11 2.22 -14.33
CA GLU A 122 -39.52 2.36 -14.75
C GLU A 122 -40.48 1.67 -13.78
N GLY A 123 -40.13 0.46 -13.32
CA GLY A 123 -40.95 -0.26 -12.35
C GLY A 123 -41.13 0.43 -10.99
N ASP A 124 -40.22 1.30 -10.56
CA ASP A 124 -40.40 2.10 -9.33
C ASP A 124 -41.26 3.34 -9.59
N ILE A 125 -41.19 3.89 -10.80
CA ILE A 125 -42.02 5.00 -11.26
C ILE A 125 -43.47 4.54 -11.41
N ASP A 126 -43.70 3.40 -12.05
CA ASP A 126 -45.03 2.82 -12.26
C ASP A 126 -45.69 2.50 -10.92
N LYS A 127 -44.95 1.86 -10.00
CA LYS A 127 -45.44 1.61 -8.64
C LYS A 127 -45.87 2.90 -7.95
N LEU A 128 -45.08 3.98 -8.04
CA LEU A 128 -45.47 5.27 -7.44
C LEU A 128 -46.72 5.85 -8.10
N ALA A 129 -46.85 5.71 -9.42
CA ALA A 129 -48.01 6.19 -10.18
C ALA A 129 -49.29 5.45 -9.78
N GLU A 130 -49.21 4.13 -9.55
CA GLU A 130 -50.33 3.25 -9.16
C GLU A 130 -50.80 3.44 -7.72
N LEU A 131 -49.96 3.98 -6.81
CA LEU A 131 -50.36 4.21 -5.43
C LEU A 131 -51.57 5.15 -5.35
N ASP A 132 -52.62 4.77 -4.63
CA ASP A 132 -53.77 5.64 -4.34
C ASP A 132 -53.46 6.59 -3.17
N LEU A 133 -52.56 7.54 -3.43
CA LEU A 133 -52.08 8.53 -2.48
C LEU A 133 -52.29 9.93 -3.03
N ASP A 134 -52.51 10.90 -2.14
CA ASP A 134 -52.54 12.31 -2.53
C ASP A 134 -51.18 12.77 -3.08
N PHE A 135 -51.20 13.84 -3.88
CA PHE A 135 -50.00 14.33 -4.55
C PHE A 135 -48.86 14.69 -3.60
N ARG A 136 -49.16 15.24 -2.42
CA ARG A 136 -48.13 15.60 -1.42
C ARG A 136 -47.46 14.35 -0.89
N THR A 137 -48.22 13.29 -0.62
CA THR A 137 -47.66 12.01 -0.19
C THR A 137 -46.84 11.36 -1.31
N LYS A 138 -47.34 11.31 -2.56
CA LYS A 138 -46.56 10.81 -3.71
C LYS A 138 -45.25 11.57 -3.90
N LYS A 139 -45.27 12.89 -3.73
CA LYS A 139 -44.07 13.74 -3.80
C LYS A 139 -43.04 13.35 -2.75
N THR A 140 -43.44 13.22 -1.48
CA THR A 140 -42.54 12.78 -0.40
C THR A 140 -41.98 11.38 -0.67
N THR A 141 -42.82 10.47 -1.19
CA THR A 141 -42.38 9.11 -1.56
C THR A 141 -41.41 9.11 -2.74
N ALA A 142 -41.64 9.91 -3.78
CA ALA A 142 -40.71 10.04 -4.91
C ALA A 142 -39.33 10.51 -4.44
N TYR A 143 -39.32 11.55 -3.59
CA TYR A 143 -38.09 12.08 -3.00
C TYR A 143 -37.38 11.04 -2.14
N SER A 144 -38.10 10.33 -1.27
CA SER A 144 -37.50 9.33 -0.40
C SER A 144 -36.93 8.14 -1.18
N LEU A 145 -37.57 7.72 -2.28
CA LEU A 145 -37.05 6.67 -3.17
C LEU A 145 -35.75 7.10 -3.86
N VAL A 146 -35.71 8.31 -4.43
CA VAL A 146 -34.49 8.85 -5.05
C VAL A 146 -33.37 8.98 -4.03
N LEU A 147 -33.64 9.61 -2.88
CA LEU A 147 -32.66 9.78 -1.81
C LEU A 147 -32.13 8.43 -1.32
N LYS A 148 -33.02 7.45 -1.11
CA LYS A 148 -32.64 6.10 -0.71
C LYS A 148 -31.70 5.45 -1.72
N LYS A 149 -32.01 5.51 -3.03
CA LYS A 149 -31.16 4.97 -4.09
C LYS A 149 -29.73 5.52 -4.01
N TYR A 150 -29.57 6.85 -3.94
CA TYR A 150 -28.23 7.44 -3.91
C TYR A 150 -27.49 7.20 -2.60
N ARG A 151 -28.20 7.16 -1.46
CA ARG A 151 -27.62 6.72 -0.18
C ARG A 151 -27.11 5.29 -0.24
N ASP A 152 -27.90 4.37 -0.80
CA ASP A 152 -27.49 2.97 -0.93
C ASP A 152 -26.24 2.84 -1.83
N ILE A 153 -26.16 3.60 -2.93
CA ILE A 153 -24.97 3.66 -3.79
C ILE A 153 -23.75 4.17 -3.00
N ALA A 154 -23.90 5.29 -2.28
CA ALA A 154 -22.82 5.87 -1.50
C ALA A 154 -22.32 4.92 -0.39
N ILE A 155 -23.22 4.33 0.38
CA ILE A 155 -22.88 3.35 1.44
C ILE A 155 -22.12 2.15 0.86
N ASN A 156 -22.60 1.60 -0.27
CA ASN A 156 -21.91 0.47 -0.91
C ASN A 156 -20.50 0.86 -1.38
N SER A 157 -20.35 2.02 -2.02
CA SER A 157 -19.05 2.49 -2.48
C SER A 157 -18.06 2.75 -1.35
N LEU A 158 -18.53 3.24 -0.19
CA LEU A 158 -17.71 3.40 1.01
C LEU A 158 -17.27 2.06 1.57
N ARG A 159 -18.19 1.10 1.67
CA ARG A 159 -17.90 -0.25 2.14
C ARG A 159 -16.89 -0.95 1.24
N ASP A 160 -16.97 -0.76 -0.07
CA ASP A 160 -16.01 -1.32 -1.02
C ASP A 160 -14.60 -0.73 -0.80
N ALA A 161 -14.50 0.59 -0.60
CA ALA A 161 -13.23 1.24 -0.28
C ALA A 161 -12.67 0.80 1.09
N GLU A 162 -13.51 0.70 2.11
CA GLU A 162 -13.13 0.26 3.47
C GLU A 162 -12.63 -1.18 3.47
N ASN A 163 -13.39 -2.09 2.85
CA ASN A 163 -13.00 -3.49 2.69
C ASN A 163 -11.65 -3.61 1.97
N TYR A 164 -11.43 -2.82 0.93
CA TYR A 164 -10.18 -2.83 0.18
C TYR A 164 -8.99 -2.40 1.06
N ILE A 165 -9.17 -1.37 1.91
CA ILE A 165 -8.13 -0.95 2.86
C ILE A 165 -7.82 -2.06 3.85
N THR A 166 -8.84 -2.65 4.47
CA THR A 166 -8.66 -3.74 5.45
C THR A 166 -7.95 -4.93 4.84
N GLN A 167 -8.30 -5.33 3.62
CA GLN A 167 -7.67 -6.48 2.94
C GLN A 167 -6.22 -6.21 2.51
N ASN A 168 -5.82 -4.95 2.36
CA ASN A 168 -4.51 -4.57 1.86
C ASN A 168 -3.70 -3.73 2.87
N GLU A 169 -4.01 -3.83 4.16
CA GLU A 169 -3.43 -3.00 5.24
C GLU A 169 -1.89 -3.00 5.23
N LEU A 170 -1.26 -4.14 4.94
CA LEU A 170 0.20 -4.30 4.89
C LEU A 170 0.91 -3.42 3.84
N TYR A 171 0.17 -2.91 2.86
CA TYR A 171 0.72 -2.07 1.81
C TYR A 171 0.60 -0.58 2.11
N PHE A 172 -0.29 -0.17 3.02
CA PHE A 172 -0.55 1.25 3.30
C PHE A 172 0.29 1.77 4.47
N SER A 173 0.64 3.06 4.44
CA SER A 173 1.24 3.70 5.61
C SER A 173 0.18 3.95 6.68
N SER A 174 0.62 4.05 7.94
CA SER A 174 -0.24 4.39 9.08
C SER A 174 -1.05 5.66 8.82
N GLU A 175 -0.42 6.67 8.24
CA GLU A 175 -0.98 7.98 7.94
C GLU A 175 -2.11 7.88 6.93
N VAL A 176 -1.94 7.08 5.87
CA VAL A 176 -2.99 6.83 4.88
C VAL A 176 -4.14 6.04 5.47
N ALA A 177 -3.84 5.03 6.29
CA ALA A 177 -4.87 4.25 6.98
C ALA A 177 -5.70 5.13 7.93
N ASP A 178 -5.06 5.99 8.72
CA ASP A 178 -5.73 6.88 9.67
C ASP A 178 -6.56 7.95 8.98
N LEU A 179 -6.03 8.57 7.92
CA LEU A 179 -6.80 9.52 7.10
C LEU A 179 -8.00 8.86 6.44
N SER A 180 -7.88 7.59 6.02
CA SER A 180 -8.98 6.85 5.41
C SER A 180 -10.06 6.51 6.44
N ARG A 181 -9.68 6.08 7.64
CA ARG A 181 -10.62 5.89 8.77
C ARG A 181 -11.35 7.19 9.10
N LYS A 182 -10.64 8.32 9.11
CA LYS A 182 -11.24 9.64 9.31
C LYS A 182 -12.24 9.99 8.20
N PHE A 183 -11.88 9.73 6.94
CA PHE A 183 -12.78 9.90 5.79
C PHE A 183 -14.05 9.07 5.95
N PHE A 184 -13.95 7.78 6.29
CA PHE A 184 -15.11 6.92 6.50
C PHE A 184 -15.97 7.37 7.68
N SER A 185 -15.35 7.76 8.80
CA SER A 185 -16.06 8.26 9.98
C SER A 185 -16.90 9.49 9.67
N ILE A 186 -16.30 10.49 9.02
CA ILE A 186 -16.98 11.73 8.61
C ILE A 186 -18.08 11.45 7.58
N THR A 187 -17.81 10.56 6.64
CA THR A 187 -18.80 10.23 5.63
C THR A 187 -19.99 9.46 6.22
N ASN A 188 -19.74 8.59 7.20
CA ASN A 188 -20.80 7.90 7.91
C ASN A 188 -21.64 8.84 8.79
N SER A 189 -21.08 9.94 9.31
CA SER A 189 -21.87 10.93 10.06
C SER A 189 -22.84 11.70 9.16
N ILE A 190 -22.48 11.98 7.89
CA ILE A 190 -23.38 12.62 6.91
C ILE A 190 -24.71 11.88 6.78
N PHE A 191 -24.67 10.54 6.77
CA PHE A 191 -25.89 9.76 6.61
C PHE A 191 -26.71 9.63 7.89
N ARG A 192 -26.17 10.07 9.04
CA ARG A 192 -26.82 10.02 10.35
C ARG A 192 -27.38 11.37 10.81
N GLU A 193 -26.71 12.46 10.44
CA GLU A 193 -27.03 13.82 10.91
C GLU A 193 -27.69 14.64 9.78
N GLU A 194 -28.66 15.49 10.11
CA GLU A 194 -29.39 16.31 9.12
C GLU A 194 -28.63 17.57 8.66
N ASP A 195 -27.67 18.07 9.46
CA ASP A 195 -26.93 19.33 9.22
C ASP A 195 -25.42 19.08 9.08
N PHE A 196 -25.00 18.43 8.01
CA PHE A 196 -23.58 18.17 7.76
C PHE A 196 -22.98 19.11 6.71
N ASP A 197 -21.79 19.66 7.02
CA ASP A 197 -21.00 20.50 6.11
C ASP A 197 -20.06 19.64 5.24
N GLU A 198 -20.44 19.48 3.96
CA GLU A 198 -19.69 18.73 2.95
C GLU A 198 -18.22 19.18 2.79
N THR A 199 -17.91 20.44 3.15
CA THR A 199 -16.55 20.99 3.12
C THR A 199 -15.55 20.14 3.89
N TYR A 200 -15.96 19.50 4.99
CA TYR A 200 -15.08 18.64 5.78
C TYR A 200 -14.68 17.36 5.04
N VAL A 201 -15.60 16.78 4.26
CA VAL A 201 -15.31 15.59 3.43
C VAL A 201 -14.28 15.95 2.38
N ASP A 202 -14.47 17.09 1.71
CA ASP A 202 -13.54 17.58 0.69
C ASP A 202 -12.13 17.81 1.25
N ILE A 203 -12.03 18.44 2.42
CA ILE A 203 -10.73 18.69 3.08
C ILE A 203 -10.01 17.36 3.35
N VAL A 204 -10.70 16.37 3.91
CA VAL A 204 -10.09 15.08 4.23
C VAL A 204 -9.73 14.31 2.96
N HIS A 205 -10.58 14.34 1.94
CA HIS A 205 -10.30 13.73 0.64
C HIS A 205 -9.08 14.36 -0.06
N GLN A 206 -8.93 15.69 -0.02
CA GLN A 206 -7.72 16.35 -0.55
C GLN A 206 -6.47 16.01 0.25
N ASN A 207 -6.57 15.88 1.57
CA ASN A 207 -5.44 15.46 2.41
C ASN A 207 -5.02 14.01 2.10
N LEU A 208 -5.98 13.10 1.90
CA LEU A 208 -5.73 11.74 1.42
C LEU A 208 -5.00 11.74 0.09
N ARG A 209 -5.47 12.52 -0.88
CA ARG A 209 -4.84 12.64 -2.20
C ARG A 209 -3.39 13.11 -2.09
N ARG A 210 -3.12 14.15 -1.30
CA ARG A 210 -1.75 14.67 -1.10
C ARG A 210 -0.85 13.63 -0.43
N GLN A 211 -1.34 12.96 0.62
CA GLN A 211 -0.55 11.94 1.30
C GLN A 211 -0.26 10.75 0.39
N MET A 212 -1.26 10.23 -0.33
CA MET A 212 -1.06 9.13 -1.28
C MET A 212 -0.07 9.50 -2.39
N LYS A 213 -0.13 10.73 -2.93
CA LYS A 213 0.86 11.22 -3.88
C LYS A 213 2.27 11.23 -3.30
N ARG A 214 2.43 11.70 -2.05
CA ARG A 214 3.72 11.71 -1.35
C ARG A 214 4.27 10.30 -1.15
N GLU A 215 3.43 9.35 -0.76
CA GLU A 215 3.79 7.94 -0.56
C GLU A 215 4.14 7.21 -1.87
N MET A 216 3.58 7.68 -3.00
CA MET A 216 3.88 7.14 -4.32
C MET A 216 5.05 7.85 -5.02
N ALA A 217 5.54 8.97 -4.51
CA ALA A 217 6.69 9.66 -5.10
C ALA A 217 7.96 8.84 -4.84
N ILE A 218 8.49 8.22 -5.90
CA ILE A 218 9.78 7.53 -5.85
C ILE A 218 10.88 8.59 -5.95
N GLY A 219 11.59 8.81 -4.83
CA GLY A 219 12.69 9.77 -4.77
C GLY A 219 12.24 11.22 -4.62
N TYR A 220 13.17 12.06 -4.14
CA TYR A 220 13.00 13.48 -3.78
C TYR A 220 12.55 14.40 -4.94
N TYR A 221 11.38 14.16 -5.54
CA TYR A 221 10.64 15.22 -6.22
C TYR A 221 9.97 16.07 -5.13
N GLN A 222 10.79 16.84 -4.41
CA GLN A 222 10.27 18.01 -3.71
C GLN A 222 9.77 18.94 -4.81
N GLU A 223 8.46 19.11 -4.90
CA GLU A 223 7.86 20.23 -5.64
C GLU A 223 8.38 21.52 -5.00
N THR A 224 9.49 22.04 -5.53
CA THR A 224 9.89 23.45 -5.43
C THR A 224 8.91 24.34 -6.18
#